data_AF-A0A0R2VEU6-F1
#
_entry.id   AF-A0A0R2VEU6-F1
#
_cell.length_a   1.000
_cell.length_b   1.000
_cell.length_c   1.000
_cell.angle_alpha   90.00
_cell.angle_beta   90.00
_cell.angle_gamma   90.00
#
_symmetry.space_group_name_H-M   'P 1'
#
loop_
_entity.id
_entity.type
_entity.pdbx_description
1 polymer ?
#
loop_
_entity_poly.entity_id
_entity_poly.type
_entity_poly.pdbx_seq_one_letter_code
_entity_poly.pdbx_strand_id
1 'polypeptide(L)'
;MNTNKFLQQMQIIFYAIMSGHIIFACLVVFVIPSDASFTPGDLMLSIDMALVLLLLFYAFYFYRQRTAAIAAKDIADDEKLGEWRATAITRWALIDFVCFAQIAFLFISGNNLFLYAYVVGALAMMYTKPAPATVQSELRLKSNT
;
A
#
# COMPACT_ATOMS: atom_id res chain seq x y z
N MET A 1 4.71 19.43 17.09
CA MET A 1 4.19 18.08 17.43
C MET A 1 5.38 17.17 17.71
N ASN A 2 5.31 16.24 18.68
CA ASN A 2 6.43 15.32 18.89
C ASN A 2 6.49 14.31 17.72
N THR A 3 7.52 14.41 16.88
CA THR A 3 7.70 13.58 15.67
C THR A 3 7.64 12.07 15.96
N ASN A 4 8.15 11.63 17.12
CA ASN A 4 8.09 10.22 17.50
C ASN A 4 6.66 9.77 17.79
N LYS A 5 5.86 10.58 18.49
CA LYS A 5 4.44 10.28 18.74
C LYS A 5 3.66 10.24 17.43
N PHE A 6 3.93 11.17 16.53
CA PHE A 6 3.30 11.19 15.20
C PHE A 6 3.64 9.93 14.38
N LEU A 7 4.91 9.54 14.31
CA LEU A 7 5.32 8.35 13.59
C LEU A 7 4.72 7.07 14.20
N GLN A 8 4.61 7.01 15.52
CA GLN A 8 3.94 5.90 16.20
C GLN A 8 2.46 5.80 15.79
N GLN A 9 1.74 6.92 15.73
CA GLN A 9 0.35 6.95 15.22
C GLN A 9 0.28 6.46 13.78
N MET A 10 1.24 6.86 12.95
CA MET A 10 1.29 6.46 11.54
C MET A 10 1.61 4.97 11.37
N GLN A 11 2.44 4.39 12.23
CA GLN A 11 2.68 2.94 12.25
C GLN A 11 1.43 2.17 12.66
N ILE A 12 0.66 2.66 13.63
CA ILE A 12 -0.61 2.05 14.02
C ILE A 12 -1.58 2.03 12.83
N ILE A 13 -1.72 3.17 12.13
CA ILE A 13 -2.57 3.26 10.91
C ILE A 13 -2.08 2.29 9.84
N PHE A 14 -0.77 2.24 9.59
CA PHE A 14 -0.17 1.33 8.62
C PHE A 14 -0.53 -0.14 8.91
N TYR A 15 -0.31 -0.60 10.15
CA TYR A 15 -0.62 -1.98 10.53
C TYR A 15 -2.13 -2.26 10.54
N ALA A 16 -2.96 -1.28 10.88
CA ALA A 16 -4.42 -1.42 10.81
C ALA A 16 -4.87 -1.70 9.37
N ILE A 17 -4.38 -0.90 8.39
CA ILE A 17 -4.70 -1.13 6.97
C ILE A 17 -4.12 -2.48 6.51
N MET A 18 -2.85 -2.76 6.82
CA MET A 18 -2.20 -4.00 6.40
C MET A 18 -2.89 -5.25 6.95
N SER A 19 -3.39 -5.19 8.19
CA SER A 19 -4.11 -6.31 8.81
C SER A 19 -5.41 -6.66 8.08
N GLY A 20 -6.07 -5.68 7.45
CA GLY A 20 -7.33 -5.88 6.74
C GLY A 20 -7.20 -6.89 5.62
N HIS A 21 -6.31 -6.62 4.66
CA HIS A 21 -6.10 -7.55 3.53
C HIS A 21 -5.40 -8.86 3.95
N ILE A 22 -4.64 -8.89 5.05
CA ILE A 22 -4.06 -10.13 5.58
C ILE A 22 -5.15 -11.06 6.12
N ILE A 23 -6.06 -10.54 6.95
CA ILE A 23 -7.17 -11.33 7.51
C ILE A 23 -8.05 -11.89 6.38
N PHE A 24 -8.37 -11.05 5.39
CA PHE A 24 -9.14 -11.50 4.22
C PHE A 24 -8.42 -12.57 3.40
N ALA A 25 -7.11 -12.42 3.16
CA ALA A 25 -6.34 -13.44 2.46
C ALA A 25 -6.36 -14.78 3.20
N CYS A 26 -6.19 -14.77 4.53
CA CYS A 26 -6.29 -15.97 5.35
C CYS A 26 -7.67 -16.62 5.19
N LEU A 27 -8.76 -15.86 5.33
CA LEU A 27 -10.11 -16.39 5.17
C LEU A 27 -10.31 -17.04 3.80
N VAL A 28 -9.92 -16.36 2.73
CA VAL A 28 -10.09 -16.86 1.36
C VAL A 28 -9.30 -18.15 1.13
N VAL A 29 -8.05 -18.23 1.58
CA VAL A 29 -7.21 -19.43 1.42
C VAL A 29 -7.76 -20.63 2.19
N PHE A 30 -8.38 -20.44 3.35
CA PHE A 30 -8.98 -21.53 4.13
C PHE A 30 -10.41 -21.90 3.70
N VAL A 31 -11.13 -21.00 3.02
CA VAL A 31 -12.55 -21.21 2.64
C VAL A 31 -12.70 -21.77 1.22
N ILE A 32 -11.81 -21.44 0.27
CA ILE A 32 -11.91 -21.94 -1.11
C ILE A 32 -11.70 -23.47 -1.13
N PRO A 33 -12.70 -24.27 -1.57
CA PRO A 33 -12.48 -25.67 -1.92
C PRO A 33 -11.55 -25.75 -3.14
N SER A 34 -10.64 -26.71 -3.16
CA SER A 34 -9.62 -26.92 -4.22
C SER A 34 -10.16 -27.07 -5.65
N ASP A 35 -11.47 -27.09 -5.84
CA ASP A 35 -12.16 -27.54 -7.04
C ASP A 35 -12.88 -26.39 -7.78
N ALA A 36 -12.58 -25.13 -7.45
CA ALA A 36 -13.12 -23.98 -8.17
C ALA A 36 -12.66 -23.99 -9.65
N SER A 37 -13.58 -24.33 -10.56
CA SER A 37 -13.31 -24.54 -11.98
C SER A 37 -13.64 -23.31 -12.84
N PHE A 38 -13.35 -22.10 -12.35
CA PHE A 38 -13.43 -20.91 -13.19
C PHE A 38 -12.04 -20.68 -13.79
N THR A 39 -11.89 -20.90 -15.08
CA THR A 39 -10.66 -20.60 -15.81
C THR A 39 -10.80 -19.21 -16.42
N PRO A 40 -10.13 -18.16 -15.89
CA PRO A 40 -10.01 -16.88 -16.58
C PRO A 40 -9.50 -17.10 -18.00
N GLY A 41 -10.10 -16.43 -18.99
CA GLY A 41 -9.46 -16.35 -20.30
C GLY A 41 -8.13 -15.58 -20.20
N ASP A 42 -7.15 -15.94 -21.03
CA ASP A 42 -5.80 -15.34 -21.03
C ASP A 42 -5.81 -13.81 -21.11
N LEU A 43 -6.80 -13.24 -21.80
CA LEU A 43 -7.00 -11.80 -21.91
C LEU A 43 -7.34 -11.15 -20.56
N MET A 44 -8.23 -11.76 -19.77
CA MET A 44 -8.65 -11.22 -18.47
C MET A 44 -7.46 -11.21 -17.49
N LEU A 45 -6.69 -12.30 -17.49
CA LEU A 45 -5.49 -12.43 -16.67
C LEU A 45 -4.41 -11.42 -17.07
N SER A 46 -4.23 -11.17 -18.37
CA SER A 46 -3.30 -10.16 -18.86
C SER A 46 -3.72 -8.73 -18.46
N ILE A 47 -5.02 -8.42 -18.55
CA ILE A 47 -5.56 -7.11 -18.15
C ILE A 47 -5.39 -6.89 -16.64
N ASP A 48 -5.69 -7.90 -15.83
CA ASP A 48 -5.54 -7.81 -14.37
C ASP A 48 -4.07 -7.56 -13.98
N MET A 49 -3.13 -8.33 -14.53
CA MET A 49 -1.70 -8.15 -14.25
C MET A 49 -1.20 -6.76 -14.68
N ALA A 50 -1.66 -6.27 -15.84
CA ALA A 50 -1.36 -4.90 -16.27
C ALA A 50 -1.94 -3.87 -15.30
N LEU A 51 -3.16 -4.06 -14.81
CA LEU A 51 -3.80 -3.16 -13.85
C LEU A 51 -3.07 -3.13 -12.50
N VAL A 52 -2.64 -4.29 -11.99
CA VAL A 52 -1.83 -4.39 -10.76
C VAL A 52 -0.54 -3.58 -10.90
N LEU A 53 0.20 -3.79 -11.98
CA LEU A 53 1.46 -3.07 -12.22
C LEU A 53 1.24 -1.56 -12.36
N LEU A 54 0.20 -1.15 -13.10
CA LEU A 54 -0.13 0.27 -13.30
C LEU A 54 -0.55 0.95 -12.00
N LEU A 55 -1.39 0.31 -11.17
CA LEU A 55 -1.86 0.87 -9.91
C LEU A 55 -0.74 0.94 -8.87
N LEU A 56 0.09 -0.09 -8.76
CA LEU A 56 1.27 -0.06 -7.89
C LEU A 56 2.23 1.04 -8.35
N PHE A 57 2.57 1.09 -9.63
CA PHE A 57 3.42 2.15 -10.18
C PHE A 57 2.86 3.54 -9.90
N TYR A 58 1.55 3.74 -10.12
CA TYR A 58 0.88 5.00 -9.84
C TYR A 58 0.94 5.35 -8.35
N ALA A 59 0.74 4.40 -7.43
CA ALA A 59 0.83 4.65 -6.00
C ALA A 59 2.22 5.17 -5.58
N PHE A 60 3.30 4.57 -6.11
CA PHE A 60 4.67 5.02 -5.84
C PHE A 60 4.98 6.35 -6.53
N TYR A 61 4.57 6.53 -7.78
CA TYR A 61 4.75 7.77 -8.53
C TYR A 61 4.03 8.95 -7.86
N PHE A 62 2.74 8.77 -7.53
CA PHE A 62 1.93 9.76 -6.83
C PHE A 62 2.57 10.17 -5.51
N TYR A 63 2.97 9.19 -4.70
CA TYR A 63 3.65 9.46 -3.42
C TYR A 63 4.92 10.26 -3.62
N ARG A 64 5.80 9.84 -4.54
CA ARG A 64 7.07 10.53 -4.81
C ARG A 64 6.83 11.96 -5.25
N GLN A 65 5.90 12.18 -6.18
CA GLN A 65 5.57 13.51 -6.70
C GLN A 65 5.02 14.42 -5.59
N ARG A 66 4.08 13.91 -4.78
CA ARG A 66 3.45 14.68 -3.70
C ARG A 66 4.41 14.97 -2.56
N THR A 67 5.19 13.99 -2.11
CA THR A 67 6.18 14.19 -1.04
C THR A 67 7.28 15.17 -1.47
N ALA A 68 7.73 15.12 -2.73
CA ALA A 68 8.68 16.11 -3.25
C ALA A 68 8.09 17.54 -3.26
N ALA A 69 6.81 17.68 -3.63
CA ALA A 69 6.11 18.96 -3.58
C ALA A 69 5.97 19.48 -2.13
N ILE A 70 5.64 18.61 -1.17
CA ILE A 70 5.54 18.96 0.26
C ILE A 70 6.92 19.40 0.80
N ALA A 71 7.98 18.67 0.46
CA ALA A 71 9.34 18.97 0.92
C ALA A 71 9.83 20.35 0.44
N ALA A 72 9.41 20.76 -0.77
CA ALA A 72 9.76 22.05 -1.36
C ALA A 72 9.00 23.25 -0.78
N LYS A 73 7.91 23.03 -0.01
CA LYS A 73 7.16 24.12 0.62
C LYS A 73 7.97 24.74 1.77
N ASP A 74 7.93 26.07 1.85
CA ASP A 74 8.46 26.84 2.98
C ASP A 74 7.38 27.03 4.05
N ILE A 75 7.04 25.92 4.70
CA ILE A 75 6.03 25.83 5.77
C ILE A 75 6.63 25.15 6.99
N ALA A 76 5.96 25.29 8.14
CA ALA A 76 6.40 24.67 9.38
C ALA A 76 6.47 23.13 9.27
N ASP A 77 7.43 22.52 9.96
CA ASP A 77 7.65 21.06 9.93
C ASP A 77 6.40 20.27 10.38
N ASP A 78 5.63 20.79 11.33
CA ASP A 78 4.36 20.21 11.76
C ASP A 78 3.31 20.16 10.64
N GLU A 79 3.28 21.18 9.78
CA GLU A 79 2.35 21.27 8.65
C GLU A 79 2.77 20.31 7.53
N LYS A 80 4.09 20.18 7.27
CA LYS A 80 4.63 19.16 6.35
C LYS A 80 4.24 17.74 6.77
N LEU A 81 4.33 17.44 8.07
CA LEU A 81 3.92 16.14 8.60
C LEU A 81 2.42 15.89 8.40
N GLY A 82 1.59 16.93 8.55
CA GLY A 82 0.15 16.86 8.28
C GLY A 82 -0.17 16.49 6.83
N GLU A 83 0.44 17.19 5.86
CA GLU A 83 0.24 16.90 4.43
C GLU A 83 0.83 15.55 4.01
N TRP A 84 1.98 15.18 4.59
CA TRP A 84 2.61 13.89 4.35
C TRP A 84 1.74 12.74 4.84
N ARG A 85 1.08 12.88 6.00
CA ARG A 85 0.14 11.87 6.51
C ARG A 85 -0.94 11.53 5.50
N ALA A 86 -1.59 12.55 4.92
CA ALA A 86 -2.62 12.33 3.91
C ALA A 86 -2.05 11.58 2.70
N THR A 87 -0.88 12.02 2.22
CA THR A 87 -0.19 11.41 1.08
C THR A 87 0.20 9.94 1.33
N ALA A 88 0.70 9.63 2.53
CA ALA A 88 1.06 8.28 2.92
C ALA A 88 -0.16 7.35 3.01
N ILE A 89 -1.26 7.83 3.61
CA ILE A 89 -2.52 7.06 3.70
C ILE A 89 -3.09 6.79 2.31
N THR A 90 -3.07 7.77 1.39
CA THR A 90 -3.52 7.57 0.01
C THR A 90 -2.68 6.51 -0.70
N ARG A 91 -1.35 6.53 -0.55
CA ARG A 91 -0.49 5.48 -1.11
C ARG A 91 -0.87 4.10 -0.57
N TRP A 92 -1.07 3.98 0.74
CA TRP A 92 -1.44 2.69 1.35
C TRP A 92 -2.82 2.21 0.90
N ALA A 93 -3.80 3.11 0.78
CA ALA A 93 -5.14 2.76 0.28
C ALA A 93 -5.11 2.26 -1.18
N LEU A 94 -4.24 2.83 -2.03
CA LEU A 94 -4.06 2.34 -3.40
C LEU A 94 -3.47 0.93 -3.44
N ILE A 95 -2.44 0.66 -2.62
CA ILE A 95 -1.83 -0.69 -2.56
C ILE A 95 -2.80 -1.70 -1.91
N ASP A 96 -3.52 -1.28 -0.88
CA ASP A 96 -4.54 -2.10 -0.21
C ASP A 96 -5.66 -2.49 -1.19
N PHE A 97 -6.14 -1.55 -2.01
CA PHE A 97 -7.10 -1.84 -3.08
C PHE A 97 -6.59 -2.91 -4.05
N VAL A 98 -5.33 -2.83 -4.46
CA VAL A 98 -4.70 -3.86 -5.31
C VAL A 98 -4.71 -5.21 -4.59
N CYS A 99 -4.32 -5.26 -3.31
CA CYS A 99 -4.30 -6.49 -2.53
C CYS A 99 -5.70 -7.12 -2.41
N PHE A 100 -6.72 -6.31 -2.10
CA PHE A 100 -8.11 -6.78 -2.01
C PHE A 100 -8.65 -7.28 -3.34
N ALA A 101 -8.36 -6.60 -4.45
CA ALA A 101 -8.78 -7.03 -5.78
C ALA A 101 -8.21 -8.42 -6.11
N GLN A 102 -6.92 -8.64 -5.81
CA GLN A 102 -6.27 -9.93 -6.03
C GLN A 102 -6.86 -11.06 -5.17
N ILE A 103 -7.16 -10.79 -3.90
CA ILE A 103 -7.86 -11.75 -3.03
C ILE A 103 -9.26 -12.07 -3.57
N ALA A 104 -9.99 -11.05 -4.05
CA ALA A 104 -11.32 -11.25 -4.62
C ALA A 104 -11.27 -12.10 -5.89
N PHE A 105 -10.30 -11.85 -6.78
CA PHE A 105 -10.11 -12.67 -7.98
C PHE A 105 -9.66 -14.09 -7.64
N LEU A 106 -8.81 -14.27 -6.63
CA LEU A 106 -8.47 -15.59 -6.11
C LEU A 106 -9.73 -16.33 -5.64
N PHE A 107 -10.60 -15.66 -4.88
CA PHE A 107 -11.85 -16.22 -4.37
C PHE A 107 -12.82 -16.65 -5.48
N ILE A 108 -12.94 -15.85 -6.55
CA ILE A 108 -13.85 -16.14 -7.66
C ILE A 108 -13.28 -17.23 -8.58
N SER A 109 -11.97 -17.19 -8.84
CA SER A 109 -11.34 -18.02 -9.87
C SER A 109 -10.71 -19.32 -9.36
N GLY A 110 -10.28 -19.35 -8.10
CA GLY A 110 -9.41 -20.41 -7.59
C GLY A 110 -7.99 -20.41 -8.20
N ASN A 111 -7.64 -19.44 -9.04
CA ASN A 111 -6.34 -19.42 -9.71
C ASN A 111 -5.25 -18.83 -8.79
N ASN A 112 -4.25 -19.65 -8.48
CA ASN A 112 -3.13 -19.28 -7.61
C ASN A 112 -2.27 -18.12 -8.13
N LEU A 113 -2.38 -17.73 -9.41
CA LEU A 113 -1.66 -16.55 -9.91
C LEU A 113 -2.08 -15.27 -9.18
N PHE A 114 -3.36 -15.14 -8.84
CA PHE A 114 -3.86 -14.00 -8.06
C PHE A 114 -3.28 -14.00 -6.63
N LEU A 115 -2.99 -15.18 -6.05
CA LEU A 115 -2.29 -15.27 -4.77
C LEU A 115 -0.84 -14.74 -4.89
N TYR A 116 -0.13 -15.08 -5.97
CA TYR A 116 1.23 -14.56 -6.19
C TYR A 116 1.23 -13.04 -6.39
N ALA A 117 0.28 -12.50 -7.16
CA ALA A 117 0.13 -11.06 -7.35
C ALA A 117 -0.25 -10.35 -6.03
N TYR A 118 -1.12 -10.95 -5.21
CA TYR A 118 -1.38 -10.47 -3.85
C TYR A 118 -0.11 -10.39 -3.01
N VAL A 119 0.73 -11.45 -3.00
CA VAL A 119 1.98 -11.45 -2.24
C VAL A 119 2.91 -10.32 -2.69
N VAL A 120 3.01 -10.06 -4.00
CA VAL A 120 3.78 -8.92 -4.51
C VAL A 120 3.22 -7.59 -3.99
N GLY A 121 1.90 -7.40 -4.01
CA GLY A 121 1.25 -6.21 -3.45
C GLY A 121 1.49 -6.04 -1.95
N ALA A 122 1.38 -7.12 -1.17
CA ALA A 122 1.62 -7.11 0.27
C ALA A 122 3.08 -6.80 0.62
N LEU A 123 4.04 -7.38 -0.11
CA LEU A 123 5.46 -7.06 0.01
C LEU A 123 5.73 -5.58 -0.34
N ALA A 124 5.11 -5.07 -1.42
CA ALA A 124 5.20 -3.67 -1.80
C ALA A 124 4.65 -2.76 -0.70
N MET A 125 3.53 -3.12 -0.06
CA MET A 125 3.00 -2.38 1.09
C MET A 125 3.97 -2.39 2.27
N MET A 126 4.56 -3.54 2.61
CA MET A 126 5.55 -3.64 3.69
C MET A 126 6.76 -2.75 3.47
N TYR A 127 7.22 -2.59 2.23
CA TYR A 127 8.31 -1.67 1.88
C TYR A 127 7.96 -0.19 2.14
N THR A 128 6.67 0.15 2.22
CA THR A 128 6.20 1.53 2.46
C THR A 128 5.99 1.88 3.94
N LYS A 129 6.42 1.01 4.85
CA LYS A 129 6.30 1.23 6.30
C LYS A 129 6.99 2.55 6.71
N PRO A 130 6.33 3.39 7.53
CA PRO A 130 6.92 4.66 7.93
C PRO A 130 8.07 4.44 8.93
N ALA A 131 9.26 4.90 8.54
CA ALA A 131 10.48 4.87 9.34
C ALA A 131 10.98 6.30 9.63
N PRO A 132 11.47 6.60 10.84
CA PRO A 132 11.88 7.97 11.21
C PRO A 132 12.93 8.57 10.28
N ALA A 133 13.98 7.80 9.95
CA ALA A 133 15.06 8.25 9.07
C ALA A 133 14.55 8.60 7.66
N THR A 134 13.66 7.77 7.11
CA THR A 134 13.06 7.98 5.79
C THR A 134 12.24 9.26 5.77
N VAL A 135 11.33 9.45 6.74
CA VAL A 135 10.44 10.63 6.79
C VAL A 135 11.23 11.93 6.95
N GLN A 136 12.27 11.93 7.80
CA GLN A 136 13.14 13.11 7.97
C GLN A 136 13.85 13.48 6.66
N SER A 137 14.42 12.48 5.96
CA SER A 137 15.11 12.69 4.68
C SER A 137 14.17 13.13 3.56
N GLU A 138 12.97 12.56 3.48
CA GLU A 138 11.98 12.84 2.44
C GLU A 138 11.40 14.24 2.57
N LEU A 139 11.12 14.69 3.81
CA LEU A 139 10.50 15.99 4.08
C LEU A 139 11.50 17.12 4.31
N ARG A 140 12.80 16.81 4.39
CA ARG A 140 13.87 17.78 4.70
C ARG A 140 13.58 18.56 5.99
N LEU A 141 13.15 17.84 7.03
CA LEU A 141 12.83 18.46 8.32
C LEU A 141 14.09 19.07 8.92
N LYS A 142 13.96 20.21 9.60
CA LYS A 142 15.09 20.83 10.28
C LYS A 142 15.39 19.99 11.52
N SER A 143 16.51 19.27 11.50
CA SER A 143 16.99 18.52 12.66
C SER A 143 17.08 19.46 13.86
N ASN A 144 16.24 19.26 14.87
CA ASN A 144 16.48 19.85 16.19
C ASN A 144 17.79 19.24 16.69
N THR A 145 18.90 19.99 16.58
CA THR A 145 20.07 19.84 17.45
C THR A 145 19.67 19.98 18.90
#